data_AF-A0A482UP49-F1
#
_entry.id   AF-A0A482UP49-F1
#
_cell.length_a   1.000
_cell.length_b   1.000
_cell.length_c   1.000
_cell.angle_alpha   90.00
_cell.angle_beta   90.00
_cell.angle_gamma   90.00
#
_symmetry.space_group_name_H-M   'P 1'
#
loop_
_entity.id
_entity.type
_entity.pdbx_description
1 polymer ?
#
loop_
_entity_poly.entity_id
_entity_poly.type
_entity_poly.pdbx_seq_one_letter_code
_entity_poly.pdbx_strand_id
1 'polypeptide(L)'
;MYSALQMNPQADLRTTVFVGNVAVFCTEAEINQLFSTCGEVLEIRLAKSDDFSKHLSYGFVKFSTVAGAQLAMQRLNGAVLCGRTLK
;
A
#
# COMPACT_ATOMS: atom_id res chain seq x y z
N MET A 1 28.36 -5.30 21.13
CA MET A 1 27.97 -4.96 19.75
C MET A 1 26.60 -5.58 19.45
N TYR A 2 25.53 -4.94 19.90
CA TYR A 2 24.17 -5.30 19.48
C TYR A 2 23.46 -3.98 19.18
N SER A 3 23.67 -3.50 17.96
CA SER A 3 22.82 -2.49 17.34
C SER A 3 21.43 -3.12 17.21
N ALA A 4 20.65 -2.99 18.29
CA ALA A 4 19.23 -3.25 18.27
C ALA A 4 18.65 -2.28 17.23
N LEU A 5 18.37 -2.82 16.04
CA LEU A 5 17.52 -2.17 15.06
C LEU A 5 16.20 -1.93 15.78
N GLN A 6 16.05 -0.70 16.26
CA GLN A 6 14.88 -0.23 16.96
C GLN A 6 13.75 -0.27 15.94
N MET A 7 13.06 -1.41 15.87
CA MET A 7 11.81 -1.56 15.13
C MET A 7 10.82 -0.65 15.85
N ASN A 8 10.76 0.60 15.40
CA ASN A 8 9.96 1.64 15.99
C ASN A 8 8.52 1.46 15.49
N PRO A 9 7.60 0.84 16.25
CA PRO A 9 6.25 0.53 15.76
C PRO A 9 5.45 1.80 15.42
N GLN A 10 5.87 2.96 15.94
CA GLN A 10 5.27 4.25 15.62
C GLN A 10 5.67 4.78 14.24
N ALA A 11 6.83 4.41 13.71
CA ALA A 11 7.23 4.77 12.35
C ALA A 11 6.38 3.99 11.33
N ASP A 12 6.13 2.71 11.62
CA ASP A 12 5.31 1.81 10.79
C ASP A 12 3.94 2.40 10.46
N LEU A 13 3.23 2.96 11.44
CA LEU A 13 1.90 3.56 11.20
C LEU A 13 1.94 4.80 10.31
N ARG A 14 3.04 5.57 10.34
CA ARG A 14 3.22 6.76 9.51
C ARG A 14 3.76 6.44 8.12
N THR A 15 4.40 5.28 7.95
CA THR A 15 4.89 4.79 6.66
C THR A 15 3.96 3.78 6.00
N THR A 16 2.92 3.33 6.68
CA THR A 16 1.94 2.39 6.12
C THR A 16 0.75 3.13 5.53
N VAL A 17 0.44 2.82 4.27
CA VAL A 17 -0.69 3.35 3.51
C VAL A 17 -1.72 2.24 3.36
N PHE A 18 -2.96 2.56 3.72
CA PHE A 18 -4.11 1.71 3.43
C PHE A 18 -4.56 1.93 1.99
N VAL A 19 -4.89 0.83 1.30
CA VAL A 19 -5.36 0.84 -0.08
C VAL A 19 -6.65 0.03 -0.15
N GLY A 20 -7.78 0.72 -0.13
CA GLY A 20 -9.10 0.14 -0.28
C GLY A 20 -9.60 0.21 -1.72
N ASN A 21 -10.68 -0.53 -1.97
CA ASN A 21 -11.38 -0.54 -3.27
C ASN A 21 -10.49 -0.99 -4.44
N VAL A 22 -9.51 -1.84 -4.14
CA VAL A 22 -8.63 -2.45 -5.13
C VAL A 22 -9.44 -3.46 -5.95
N ALA A 23 -9.25 -3.44 -7.26
CA ALA A 23 -9.89 -4.40 -8.14
C ALA A 23 -9.37 -5.82 -7.86
N VAL A 24 -10.24 -6.83 -7.89
CA VAL A 24 -9.88 -8.24 -7.63
C VAL A 24 -8.82 -8.78 -8.61
N PHE A 25 -8.73 -8.17 -9.79
CA PHE A 25 -7.75 -8.50 -10.82
C PHE A 25 -6.43 -7.72 -10.70
N CYS A 26 -6.33 -6.74 -9.78
CA CYS A 26 -5.06 -6.11 -9.47
C CYS A 26 -4.12 -7.10 -8.79
N THR A 27 -2.87 -7.10 -9.24
CA THR A 27 -1.80 -7.85 -8.61
C THR A 27 -0.97 -6.95 -7.70
N GLU A 28 -0.22 -7.57 -6.78
CA GLU A 28 0.76 -6.86 -5.96
C GLU A 28 1.80 -6.13 -6.81
N ALA A 29 2.15 -6.66 -7.98
CA ALA A 29 3.10 -6.04 -8.89
C ALA A 29 2.59 -4.67 -9.40
N GLU A 30 1.32 -4.58 -9.80
CA GLU A 30 0.72 -3.32 -10.27
C GLU A 30 0.70 -2.26 -9.16
N ILE A 31 0.32 -2.68 -7.95
CA ILE A 31 0.32 -1.79 -6.78
C ILE A 31 1.75 -1.39 -6.44
N ASN A 32 2.70 -2.32 -6.45
CA ASN A 32 4.09 -2.00 -6.19
C ASN A 32 4.63 -0.99 -7.20
N GLN A 33 4.38 -1.19 -8.50
CA GLN A 33 4.83 -0.26 -9.54
C GLN A 33 4.22 1.13 -9.34
N LEU A 34 2.92 1.22 -9.06
CA LEU A 34 2.23 2.49 -8.82
C LEU A 34 2.79 3.21 -7.57
N PHE A 35 2.97 2.46 -6.48
CA PHE A 35 3.42 3.00 -5.20
C PHE A 35 4.93 3.32 -5.21
N SER A 36 5.73 2.56 -5.97
CA SER A 36 7.15 2.83 -6.22
C SER A 36 7.41 4.18 -6.89
N THR A 37 6.43 4.75 -7.61
CA THR A 37 6.54 6.11 -8.16
C THR A 37 6.58 7.20 -7.10
N CYS A 38 6.02 6.91 -5.91
CA CYS A 38 5.90 7.86 -4.81
C CYS A 38 7.00 7.66 -3.76
N GLY A 39 7.54 6.44 -3.64
CA GLY A 39 8.66 6.14 -2.75
C GLY A 39 8.97 4.64 -2.68
N GLU A 40 10.04 4.30 -1.97
CA GLU A 40 10.46 2.91 -1.80
C GLU A 40 9.50 2.13 -0.90
N VAL A 41 8.96 1.03 -1.42
CA VAL A 41 8.04 0.13 -0.73
C VAL A 41 8.83 -0.97 -0.01
N LEU A 42 8.63 -1.10 1.29
CA LEU A 42 9.25 -2.13 2.13
C LEU A 42 8.43 -3.43 2.15
N GLU A 43 7.11 -3.31 2.30
CA GLU A 43 6.23 -4.47 2.45
C GLU A 43 4.87 -4.17 1.83
N ILE A 44 4.29 -5.16 1.16
CA ILE A 44 2.94 -5.09 0.60
C ILE A 44 2.14 -6.26 1.18
N ARG A 45 0.96 -5.98 1.68
CA ARG A 45 0.00 -7.00 2.14
C ARG A 45 -1.34 -6.75 1.47
N LEU A 46 -1.71 -7.60 0.52
CA LEU A 46 -3.06 -7.58 -0.04
C LEU A 46 -3.92 -8.66 0.60
N ALA A 47 -5.06 -8.24 1.15
CA ALA A 47 -6.13 -9.13 1.54
C ALA A 47 -7.11 -9.24 0.37
N LYS A 48 -7.01 -10.36 -0.36
CA LYS A 48 -7.98 -10.73 -1.38
C LYS A 48 -9.03 -11.63 -0.73
N SER A 49 -10.31 -11.26 -0.83
CA SER A 49 -11.37 -12.20 -0.49
C SER A 49 -11.45 -13.27 -1.59
N ASP A 50 -11.53 -14.53 -1.16
CA ASP A 50 -11.71 -15.70 -2.04
C ASP A 50 -13.08 -15.67 -2.75
N ASP A 51 -14.03 -14.94 -2.18
CA ASP A 51 -15.33 -14.66 -2.77
C ASP A 51 -15.22 -13.70 -3.97
N PHE A 52 -15.14 -14.27 -5.19
CA PHE A 52 -15.27 -13.54 -6.47
C PHE A 52 -16.48 -12.59 -6.53
N SER A 53 -17.51 -12.86 -5.71
CA SER A 53 -18.77 -12.12 -5.61
C SER A 53 -18.66 -10.84 -4.75
N LYS A 54 -17.70 -10.76 -3.83
CA LYS A 54 -17.45 -9.54 -3.03
C LYS A 54 -16.23 -8.81 -3.58
N HIS A 55 -16.53 -7.97 -4.56
CA HIS A 55 -15.62 -7.12 -5.33
C HIS A 55 -14.82 -6.06 -4.54
N LEU A 56 -14.48 -6.24 -3.26
CA LEU A 56 -13.63 -5.30 -2.54
C LEU A 56 -12.43 -6.03 -1.93
N SER A 57 -11.31 -5.98 -2.65
CA SER A 57 -10.00 -6.29 -2.10
C SER A 57 -9.44 -5.04 -1.45
N TYR A 58 -8.69 -5.22 -0.36
CA TYR A 58 -7.98 -4.13 0.31
C TYR A 58 -6.55 -4.58 0.59
N GLY A 59 -5.68 -3.60 0.84
CA GLY A 59 -4.27 -3.85 1.07
C GLY A 59 -3.63 -2.80 1.94
N PHE A 60 -2.44 -3.15 2.42
CA PHE A 60 -1.57 -2.29 3.19
C PHE A 60 -0.22 -2.24 2.49
N VAL A 61 0.29 -1.05 2.25
CA VAL A 61 1.58 -0.80 1.62
C VAL A 61 2.45 -0.04 2.59
N LYS A 62 3.53 -0.65 3.04
CA LYS A 62 4.50 -0.05 3.95
C LYS A 62 5.64 0.55 3.15
N PHE A 63 5.94 1.81 3.39
CA PHE A 63 7.04 2.53 2.80
C PHE A 63 8.27 2.57 3.70
N SER A 64 9.41 2.83 3.06
CA SER A 64 10.70 3.07 3.71
C SER A 64 10.71 4.44 4.42
N THR A 65 9.97 5.42 3.87
CA THR A 65 9.91 6.78 4.40
C THR A 65 8.48 7.28 4.58
N VAL A 66 8.28 8.17 5.56
CA VAL A 66 6.98 8.82 5.81
C VAL A 66 6.61 9.75 4.65
N ALA A 67 7.60 10.40 4.05
CA ALA A 67 7.40 11.25 2.88
C ALA A 67 6.81 10.46 1.69
N GLY A 68 7.35 9.27 1.40
CA GLY A 68 6.81 8.40 0.35
C GLY A 68 5.37 7.97 0.63
N ALA A 69 5.07 7.59 1.87
CA ALA A 69 3.71 7.25 2.29
C ALA A 69 2.73 8.43 2.15
N GLN A 70 3.10 9.63 2.60
CA GLN A 70 2.26 10.82 2.45
C GLN A 70 2.04 11.18 0.98
N LEU A 71 3.07 11.07 0.14
CA LEU A 71 2.98 11.38 -1.28
C LEU A 71 2.07 10.37 -2.00
N ALA A 72 2.19 9.08 -1.66
CA ALA A 72 1.27 8.04 -2.11
C ALA A 72 -0.16 8.32 -1.65
N MET A 73 -0.39 8.69 -0.38
CA MET A 73 -1.72 9.06 0.11
C MET A 73 -2.29 10.33 -0.53
N GLN A 74 -1.47 11.23 -1.07
CA GLN A 74 -1.96 12.43 -1.75
C GLN A 74 -2.17 12.22 -3.25
N ARG A 75 -1.30 11.44 -3.90
CA ARG A 75 -1.35 11.20 -5.35
C ARG A 75 -2.15 9.97 -5.74
N LEU A 76 -2.05 8.90 -4.94
CA LEU A 76 -2.66 7.60 -5.25
C LEU A 76 -4.02 7.43 -4.59
N ASN A 77 -4.32 8.20 -3.53
CA ASN A 77 -5.68 8.30 -3.02
C ASN A 77 -6.57 9.01 -4.06
N GLY A 78 -7.51 8.29 -4.64
CA GLY A 78 -8.29 8.76 -5.78
C GLY A 78 -7.70 8.39 -7.15
N ALA A 79 -6.56 7.69 -7.21
CA ALA A 79 -6.04 7.19 -8.48
C ALA A 79 -6.92 6.06 -9.01
N VAL A 80 -7.13 6.03 -10.32
CA VAL A 80 -7.88 4.97 -10.99
C VAL A 80 -6.91 3.84 -11.34
N LEU A 81 -6.94 2.76 -10.56
CA LEU A 81 -6.22 1.54 -10.86
C LEU A 81 -7.23 0.52 -11.38
N CYS A 82 -6.99 -0.03 -12.58
CA CYS A 82 -7.82 -1.11 -13.11
C CYS A 82 -9.32 -0.74 -13.20
N GLY A 83 -9.62 0.52 -13.57
CA GLY A 83 -10.99 1.02 -13.68
C GLY A 83 -11.70 1.30 -12.34
N ARG A 84 -10.99 1.22 -11.22
CA ARG A 84 -11.52 1.57 -9.89
C ARG A 84 -10.66 2.60 -9.18
N THR A 85 -11.32 3.49 -8.46
CA THR A 85 -10.66 4.53 -7.68
C THR A 85 -10.16 3.96 -6.36
N LEU A 86 -8.85 4.07 -6.12
CA LEU A 86 -8.24 3.70 -4.84
C LEU A 86 -8.68 4.68 -3.74
N LYS A 87 -8.89 4.17 -2.52
CA LYS A 87 -9.31 4.95 -1.35
C LYS A 87 -8.51 4.58 -0.10
#